data_AF-A0A315XYB4-F1
#
_entry.id   AF-A0A315XYB4-F1
#
_cell.length_a   1.000
_cell.length_b   1.000
_cell.length_c   1.000
_cell.angle_alpha   90.00
_cell.angle_beta   90.00
_cell.angle_gamma   90.00
#
_symmetry.space_group_name_H-M   'P 1'
#
loop_
_entity.id
_entity.type
_entity.pdbx_description
1 polymer ?
#
loop_
_entity_poly.entity_id
_entity_poly.type
_entity_poly.pdbx_seq_one_letter_code
_entity_poly.pdbx_strand_id
1 'polypeptide(L)'
;MKKAEKIVLYTAAGGIAAYIVKCIADAVMDRFRVPLPDYFGMGYMSIWGALVVICVLAQIGVLISVLLRRRRNSGKKEISMGYTVSFFCSFIPFLLLLAYSVYCMKAGFTFLWSVCYGWEAFEGAFMIMGLVFVVIPVFPFCVFWQVFYIVRRIKAWKRLKAERS
;
A
#
# COMPACT_ATOMS: atom_id res chain seq x y z
N MET A 1 -1.62 21.58 6.50
CA MET A 1 -2.26 21.03 5.29
C MET A 1 -3.06 22.13 4.64
N LYS A 2 -2.99 22.25 3.31
CA LYS A 2 -3.83 23.17 2.54
C LYS A 2 -5.27 22.67 2.49
N LYS A 3 -6.22 23.55 2.19
CA LYS A 3 -7.65 23.20 2.05
C LYS A 3 -7.87 22.12 0.98
N ALA A 4 -7.20 22.24 -0.18
CA ALA A 4 -7.26 21.25 -1.26
C ALA A 4 -6.75 19.85 -0.84
N GLU A 5 -5.69 19.77 -0.04
CA GLU A 5 -5.14 18.49 0.47
C GLU A 5 -6.14 17.78 1.39
N LYS A 6 -6.82 18.54 2.25
CA LYS A 6 -7.89 17.98 3.11
C LYS A 6 -9.06 17.46 2.28
N ILE A 7 -9.48 18.23 1.26
CA ILE A 7 -10.58 17.82 0.36
C ILE A 7 -10.22 16.50 -0.33
N VAL A 8 -9.05 16.38 -0.94
CA VAL A 8 -8.62 15.14 -1.60
C VAL A 8 -8.57 13.96 -0.63
N LEU A 9 -8.08 14.15 0.60
CA LEU A 9 -8.07 13.10 1.63
C LEU A 9 -9.49 12.64 2.00
N TYR A 10 -10.41 13.57 2.25
CA TYR A 10 -11.78 13.25 2.63
C TYR A 10 -12.57 12.63 1.47
N THR A 11 -12.42 13.13 0.25
CA THR A 11 -13.08 12.54 -0.93
C THR A 11 -12.56 11.13 -1.20
N ALA A 12 -11.25 10.92 -1.12
CA ALA A 12 -10.66 9.59 -1.28
C ALA A 12 -11.07 8.63 -0.13
N ALA A 13 -11.16 9.13 1.11
CA ALA A 13 -11.66 8.33 2.23
C ALA A 13 -13.13 7.92 2.03
N GLY A 14 -13.95 8.84 1.51
CA GLY A 14 -15.33 8.57 1.14
C GLY A 14 -15.44 7.50 0.05
N GLY A 15 -14.57 7.54 -0.98
CA GLY A 15 -14.53 6.51 -2.02
C GLY A 15 -14.17 5.12 -1.49
N ILE A 16 -13.20 5.04 -0.57
CA ILE A 16 -12.83 3.78 0.11
C ILE A 16 -14.00 3.28 0.96
N ALA A 17 -14.64 4.15 1.73
CA ALA A 17 -15.80 3.79 2.55
C ALA A 17 -16.98 3.31 1.70
N ALA A 18 -17.26 3.97 0.57
CA ALA A 18 -18.31 3.57 -0.36
C ALA A 18 -18.05 2.19 -0.96
N TYR A 19 -16.80 1.86 -1.30
CA TYR A 19 -16.43 0.52 -1.75
C TYR A 19 -16.69 -0.54 -0.68
N ILE A 20 -16.28 -0.28 0.57
CA ILE A 20 -16.49 -1.20 1.69
C ILE A 20 -17.98 -1.45 1.90
N VAL A 21 -18.79 -0.38 1.92
CA VAL A 21 -20.25 -0.50 2.06
C VAL A 21 -20.84 -1.28 0.89
N LYS A 22 -20.35 -1.08 -0.34
CA LYS A 22 -20.80 -1.85 -1.50
C LYS A 22 -20.48 -3.34 -1.38
N CYS A 23 -19.26 -3.71 -1.03
CA CYS A 23 -18.89 -5.13 -0.84
C CYS A 23 -19.73 -5.78 0.26
N ILE A 24 -20.05 -5.06 1.33
CA ILE A 24 -20.95 -5.53 2.39
C ILE A 24 -22.38 -5.66 1.87
N ALA A 25 -22.88 -4.68 1.11
CA ALA A 25 -24.22 -4.70 0.54
C ALA A 25 -24.39 -5.86 -0.46
N ASP A 26 -23.41 -6.09 -1.33
CA ASP A 26 -23.40 -7.21 -2.27
C ASP A 26 -23.41 -8.55 -1.52
N ALA A 27 -22.63 -8.66 -0.43
CA ALA A 27 -22.65 -9.84 0.43
C ALA A 27 -23.99 -10.07 1.13
N VAL A 28 -24.64 -9.00 1.60
CA VAL A 28 -25.96 -9.06 2.25
C VAL A 28 -27.06 -9.44 1.26
N MET A 29 -27.06 -8.83 0.05
CA MET A 29 -28.05 -9.12 -0.99
C MET A 29 -27.95 -10.57 -1.48
N ASP A 30 -26.73 -11.10 -1.55
CA ASP A 30 -26.46 -12.46 -1.97
C ASP A 30 -26.50 -13.45 -0.77
N ARG A 31 -27.01 -13.00 0.38
CA ARG A 31 -27.19 -13.77 1.63
C ARG A 31 -25.95 -14.53 2.08
N PHE A 32 -24.77 -13.96 1.86
CA PHE A 32 -23.48 -14.57 2.20
C PHE A 32 -23.31 -15.97 1.59
N ARG A 33 -23.80 -16.17 0.36
CA ARG A 33 -23.61 -17.43 -0.39
C ARG A 33 -22.14 -17.76 -0.61
N VAL A 34 -21.31 -16.73 -0.78
CA VAL A 34 -19.86 -16.84 -0.70
C VAL A 34 -19.35 -16.11 0.55
N PRO A 35 -18.16 -16.45 1.05
CA PRO A 35 -17.53 -15.73 2.15
C PRO A 35 -17.33 -14.23 1.87
N LEU A 36 -17.47 -13.38 2.91
CA LEU A 36 -17.33 -11.92 2.80
C LEU A 36 -16.05 -11.47 2.03
N PRO A 37 -14.86 -12.06 2.27
CA PRO A 37 -13.64 -11.72 1.53
C PRO A 37 -13.71 -11.94 0.02
N ASP A 38 -14.53 -12.86 -0.49
CA ASP A 38 -14.65 -13.11 -1.93
C ASP A 38 -15.40 -11.96 -2.63
N TYR A 39 -16.30 -11.26 -1.93
CA TYR A 39 -16.91 -10.03 -2.43
C TYR A 39 -15.91 -8.87 -2.49
N PHE A 40 -14.89 -8.86 -1.61
CA PHE A 40 -13.77 -7.92 -1.70
C PHE A 40 -12.75 -8.32 -2.78
N GLY A 41 -12.53 -9.62 -2.97
CA GLY A 41 -11.63 -10.20 -3.99
C GLY A 41 -12.18 -10.05 -5.41
N MET A 42 -13.42 -10.43 -5.66
CA MET A 42 -14.07 -10.17 -6.96
C MET A 42 -14.28 -8.68 -7.21
N GLY A 43 -14.50 -7.90 -6.14
CA GLY A 43 -14.61 -6.44 -6.20
C GLY A 43 -13.34 -5.76 -6.71
N TYR A 44 -12.14 -6.31 -6.46
CA TYR A 44 -10.88 -5.66 -6.84
C TYR A 44 -10.63 -5.69 -8.36
N MET A 45 -11.04 -6.77 -9.04
CA MET A 45 -10.96 -6.93 -10.50
C MET A 45 -12.02 -6.11 -11.24
N SER A 46 -12.91 -5.44 -10.51
CA SER A 46 -13.95 -4.58 -11.06
C SER A 46 -13.51 -3.11 -11.10
N ILE A 47 -14.28 -2.29 -11.83
CA ILE A 47 -14.13 -0.82 -11.86
C ILE A 47 -14.09 -0.23 -10.44
N TRP A 48 -14.81 -0.83 -9.49
CA TRP A 48 -14.83 -0.38 -8.11
C TRP A 48 -13.50 -0.61 -7.37
N GLY A 49 -12.83 -1.72 -7.65
CA GLY A 49 -11.48 -2.00 -7.15
C GLY A 49 -10.44 -1.01 -7.65
N ALA A 50 -10.48 -0.70 -8.94
CA ALA A 50 -9.62 0.31 -9.54
C ALA A 50 -9.83 1.70 -8.89
N LEU A 51 -11.07 2.07 -8.58
CA LEU A 51 -11.39 3.31 -7.87
C LEU A 51 -10.81 3.36 -6.46
N VAL A 52 -10.83 2.26 -5.71
CA VAL A 52 -10.21 2.18 -4.39
C VAL A 52 -8.71 2.37 -4.47
N VAL A 53 -8.05 1.70 -5.42
CA VAL A 53 -6.61 1.86 -5.63
C VAL A 53 -6.27 3.32 -5.92
N ILE A 54 -7.04 4.00 -6.78
CA ILE A 54 -6.87 5.44 -7.05
C ILE A 54 -7.07 6.27 -5.78
N CYS A 55 -8.07 5.96 -4.96
CA CYS A 55 -8.32 6.68 -3.70
C CYS A 55 -7.15 6.50 -2.72
N VAL A 56 -6.65 5.29 -2.55
CA VAL A 56 -5.48 5.00 -1.70
C VAL A 56 -4.25 5.75 -2.21
N LEU A 57 -3.98 5.70 -3.52
CA LEU A 57 -2.89 6.47 -4.14
C LEU A 57 -3.04 7.98 -3.95
N ALA A 58 -4.25 8.52 -4.04
CA ALA A 58 -4.53 9.92 -3.80
C ALA A 58 -4.26 10.34 -2.35
N GLN A 59 -4.66 9.52 -1.37
CA GLN A 59 -4.37 9.77 0.04
C GLN A 59 -2.87 9.74 0.32
N ILE A 60 -2.16 8.74 -0.22
CA ILE A 60 -0.70 8.68 -0.17
C ILE A 60 -0.13 9.97 -0.74
N GLY A 61 -0.44 10.31 -2.00
CA GLY A 61 0.10 11.50 -2.69
C GLY A 61 -0.06 12.81 -1.91
N VAL A 62 -1.21 12.99 -1.23
CA VAL A 62 -1.42 14.14 -0.34
C VAL A 62 -0.49 14.09 0.88
N LEU A 63 -0.43 12.96 1.58
CA LEU A 63 0.44 12.78 2.76
C LEU A 63 1.91 13.01 2.39
N ILE A 64 2.34 12.51 1.22
CA ILE A 64 3.65 12.76 0.64
C ILE A 64 3.92 14.25 0.50
N SER A 65 3.01 14.96 -0.15
CA SER A 65 3.13 16.39 -0.43
C SER A 65 3.26 17.21 0.86
N VAL A 66 2.51 16.83 1.89
CA VAL A 66 2.56 17.44 3.23
C VAL A 66 3.89 17.17 3.92
N LEU A 67 4.38 15.92 3.89
CA LEU A 67 5.65 15.52 4.51
C LEU A 67 6.85 16.19 3.84
N LEU A 68 6.87 16.22 2.50
CA LEU A 68 7.91 16.90 1.72
C LEU A 68 7.97 18.39 2.05
N ARG A 69 6.80 19.06 2.13
CA ARG A 69 6.72 20.48 2.47
C ARG A 69 7.19 20.76 3.90
N ARG A 70 6.74 19.97 4.87
CA ARG A 70 7.18 20.12 6.28
C ARG A 70 8.71 20.00 6.40
N ARG A 71 9.32 19.07 5.65
CA ARG A 71 10.78 18.90 5.65
C ARG A 71 11.54 19.99 4.91
N ARG A 72 11.02 20.52 3.81
CA ARG A 72 11.62 21.67 3.13
C ARG A 72 11.75 22.85 4.09
N ASN A 73 10.73 23.05 4.92
CA ASN A 73 10.70 24.14 5.90
C ASN A 73 11.56 23.86 7.14
N SER A 74 12.03 22.63 7.37
CA SER A 74 12.75 22.27 8.59
C SER A 74 14.29 22.35 8.48
N GLY A 75 14.86 22.69 7.31
CA GLY A 75 16.30 22.92 7.13
C GLY A 75 17.25 21.74 7.44
N LYS A 76 16.73 20.54 7.72
CA LYS A 76 17.53 19.37 8.11
C LYS A 76 18.29 18.77 6.91
N LYS A 77 19.49 18.22 7.16
CA LYS A 77 20.32 17.48 6.19
C LYS A 77 19.46 16.56 5.34
N GLU A 78 19.69 16.56 4.02
CA GLU A 78 18.77 15.92 3.07
C GLU A 78 18.64 14.40 3.28
N ILE A 79 19.69 13.73 3.77
CA ILE A 79 19.74 12.28 4.03
C ILE A 79 20.65 12.02 5.25
N SER A 80 20.11 11.45 6.32
CA SER A 80 20.91 10.94 7.45
C SER A 80 21.03 9.41 7.38
N MET A 81 21.95 8.82 8.16
CA MET A 81 22.14 7.36 8.21
C MET A 81 20.83 6.61 8.55
N GLY A 82 19.98 7.18 9.42
CA GLY A 82 18.66 6.63 9.73
C GLY A 82 17.69 6.58 8.54
N TYR A 83 17.86 7.44 7.52
CA TYR A 83 17.07 7.35 6.29
C TYR A 83 17.47 6.16 5.43
N THR A 84 18.76 5.88 5.37
CA THR A 84 19.29 4.70 4.67
C THR A 84 18.77 3.43 5.33
N VAL A 85 18.85 3.34 6.66
CA VAL A 85 18.33 2.20 7.41
C VAL A 85 16.82 2.03 7.19
N SER A 86 16.04 3.10 7.36
CA SER A 86 14.60 3.03 7.12
C SER A 86 14.21 2.71 5.67
N PHE A 87 15.02 3.12 4.69
CA PHE A 87 14.86 2.67 3.30
C PHE A 87 14.97 1.15 3.18
N PHE A 88 15.99 0.54 3.76
CA PHE A 88 16.10 -0.93 3.77
C PHE A 88 14.97 -1.58 4.57
N CYS A 89 14.60 -1.01 5.72
CA CYS A 89 13.48 -1.52 6.52
C CYS A 89 12.14 -1.51 5.77
N SER A 90 11.94 -0.58 4.81
CA SER A 90 10.71 -0.55 4.02
C SER A 90 10.52 -1.75 3.09
N PHE A 91 11.56 -2.55 2.83
CA PHE A 91 11.43 -3.81 2.07
C PHE A 91 10.99 -4.99 2.94
N ILE A 92 11.12 -4.88 4.28
CA ILE A 92 10.82 -5.96 5.21
C ILE A 92 9.40 -6.49 5.03
N PRO A 93 8.34 -5.66 4.96
CA PRO A 93 6.98 -6.18 4.79
C PRO A 93 6.81 -7.01 3.51
N PHE A 94 7.48 -6.61 2.42
CA PHE A 94 7.40 -7.34 1.16
C PHE A 94 8.17 -8.67 1.22
N LEU A 95 9.35 -8.66 1.83
CA LEU A 95 10.12 -9.89 2.06
C LEU A 95 9.40 -10.86 2.99
N LEU A 96 8.75 -10.36 4.04
CA LEU A 96 7.91 -11.17 4.93
C LEU A 96 6.70 -11.75 4.19
N LEU A 97 6.04 -10.97 3.33
CA LEU A 97 4.96 -11.47 2.49
C LEU A 97 5.43 -12.61 1.59
N LEU A 98 6.55 -12.42 0.88
CA LEU A 98 7.12 -13.45 0.02
C LEU A 98 7.51 -14.70 0.82
N ALA A 99 8.20 -14.54 1.95
CA ALA A 99 8.60 -15.65 2.80
C ALA A 99 7.38 -16.42 3.33
N TYR A 100 6.34 -15.71 3.76
CA TYR A 100 5.08 -16.31 4.18
C TYR A 100 4.39 -17.07 3.04
N SER A 101 4.36 -16.49 1.84
CA SER A 101 3.75 -17.12 0.67
C SER A 101 4.50 -18.40 0.27
N VAL A 102 5.84 -18.40 0.32
CA VAL A 102 6.67 -19.60 0.10
C VAL A 102 6.43 -20.65 1.19
N TYR A 103 6.32 -20.22 2.44
CA TYR A 103 6.01 -21.12 3.55
C TYR A 103 4.66 -21.81 3.35
N CYS A 104 3.64 -21.06 2.92
CA CYS A 104 2.31 -21.56 2.61
C CYS A 104 2.28 -22.62 1.49
N MET A 105 3.25 -22.61 0.56
CA MET A 105 3.36 -23.68 -0.46
C MET A 105 3.49 -25.08 0.16
N LYS A 106 4.20 -25.18 1.28
CA LYS A 106 4.45 -26.44 1.98
C LYS A 106 3.49 -26.68 3.15
N ALA A 107 3.23 -25.63 3.94
CA ALA A 107 2.38 -25.73 5.13
C ALA A 107 0.88 -25.70 4.81
N GLY A 108 0.52 -25.37 3.57
CA GLY A 108 -0.85 -25.11 3.15
C GLY A 108 -1.23 -23.66 3.46
N PHE A 109 -1.95 -23.03 2.54
CA PHE A 109 -2.64 -21.78 2.80
C PHE A 109 -4.10 -22.10 3.09
N THR A 110 -4.53 -21.83 4.32
CA THR A 110 -5.94 -21.98 4.69
C THR A 110 -6.63 -20.64 4.54
N PHE A 111 -7.65 -20.61 3.70
CA PHE A 111 -8.50 -19.45 3.54
C PHE A 111 -9.94 -19.91 3.43
N LEU A 112 -10.77 -19.45 4.36
CA LEU A 112 -12.24 -19.60 4.33
C LEU A 112 -12.69 -21.01 3.99
N TRP A 113 -12.23 -21.98 4.79
CA TRP A 113 -12.64 -23.39 4.78
C TRP A 113 -12.01 -24.28 3.70
N SER A 114 -11.17 -23.74 2.80
CA SER A 114 -10.34 -24.55 1.91
C SER A 114 -8.86 -24.42 2.27
N VAL A 115 -8.12 -25.51 2.10
CA VAL A 115 -6.66 -25.53 2.22
C VAL A 115 -6.08 -25.77 0.84
N CYS A 116 -5.32 -24.80 0.35
CA CYS A 116 -4.59 -24.91 -0.91
C CYS A 116 -3.13 -25.26 -0.61
N TYR A 117 -2.47 -25.97 -1.52
CA TYR A 117 -1.04 -26.32 -1.42
C TYR A 117 -0.29 -25.92 -2.70
N GLY A 118 1.03 -26.02 -2.67
CA GLY A 118 1.87 -25.76 -3.84
C GLY A 118 1.75 -24.32 -4.33
N TRP A 119 1.74 -24.12 -5.64
CA TRP A 119 1.72 -22.79 -6.25
C TRP A 119 0.43 -22.01 -5.96
N GLU A 120 -0.72 -22.67 -5.92
CA GLU A 120 -2.01 -22.03 -5.60
C GLU A 120 -2.02 -21.45 -4.19
N ALA A 121 -1.36 -22.11 -3.23
CA ALA A 121 -1.19 -21.60 -1.88
C ALA A 121 -0.28 -20.36 -1.83
N PHE A 122 0.76 -20.33 -2.67
CA PHE A 122 1.63 -19.16 -2.80
C PHE A 122 0.84 -17.97 -3.33
N GLU A 123 0.14 -18.16 -4.45
CA GLU A 123 -0.62 -17.10 -5.10
C GLU A 123 -1.73 -16.58 -4.20
N GLY A 124 -2.49 -17.48 -3.56
CA GLY A 124 -3.54 -17.13 -2.60
C GLY A 124 -2.99 -16.36 -1.40
N ALA A 125 -1.91 -16.84 -0.77
CA ALA A 125 -1.28 -16.15 0.35
C ALA A 125 -0.74 -14.77 -0.06
N PHE A 126 -0.07 -14.68 -1.22
CA PHE A 126 0.50 -13.44 -1.72
C PHE A 126 -0.57 -12.40 -2.03
N MET A 127 -1.65 -12.80 -2.70
CA MET A 127 -2.78 -11.94 -3.05
C MET A 127 -3.54 -11.47 -1.82
N ILE A 128 -3.94 -12.39 -0.94
CA ILE A 128 -4.77 -12.07 0.23
C ILE A 128 -3.96 -11.27 1.26
N MET A 129 -2.77 -11.73 1.63
CA MET A 129 -1.96 -11.02 2.62
C MET A 129 -1.36 -9.72 2.03
N GLY A 130 -1.07 -9.71 0.73
CA GLY A 130 -0.70 -8.49 0.01
C GLY A 130 -1.82 -7.45 0.03
N LEU A 131 -3.07 -7.88 -0.17
CA LEU A 131 -4.24 -7.01 -0.04
C LEU A 131 -4.40 -6.48 1.39
N VAL A 132 -4.21 -7.32 2.40
CA VAL A 132 -4.20 -6.88 3.82
C VAL A 132 -3.15 -5.80 4.05
N PHE A 133 -1.97 -5.91 3.44
CA PHE A 133 -0.90 -4.90 3.50
C PHE A 133 -1.11 -3.67 2.60
N VAL A 134 -2.14 -3.66 1.75
CA VAL A 134 -2.59 -2.48 1.01
C VAL A 134 -3.73 -1.78 1.76
N VAL A 135 -4.67 -2.54 2.32
CA VAL A 135 -5.80 -2.03 3.12
C VAL A 135 -5.32 -1.43 4.44
N ILE A 136 -4.49 -2.17 5.18
CA ILE A 136 -3.62 -1.58 6.20
C ILE A 136 -2.45 -1.02 5.41
N PRO A 137 -2.27 0.31 5.28
CA PRO A 137 -1.45 0.92 4.22
C PRO A 137 0.07 0.76 4.43
N VAL A 138 0.53 -0.45 4.71
CA VAL A 138 1.91 -0.84 4.96
C VAL A 138 2.70 -0.77 3.67
N PHE A 139 2.23 -1.43 2.60
CA PHE A 139 2.85 -1.38 1.27
C PHE A 139 2.79 0.00 0.63
N PRO A 140 1.62 0.67 0.56
CA PRO A 140 1.51 2.10 0.29
C PRO A 140 2.60 2.96 0.92
N PHE A 141 2.81 2.82 2.23
CA PHE A 141 3.78 3.60 2.98
C PHE A 141 5.23 3.21 2.66
N CYS A 142 5.50 1.92 2.51
CA CYS A 142 6.82 1.40 2.19
C CYS A 142 7.28 1.82 0.79
N VAL A 143 6.43 1.63 -0.23
CA VAL A 143 6.70 2.08 -1.60
C VAL A 143 6.90 3.59 -1.64
N PHE A 144 6.08 4.34 -0.91
CA PHE A 144 6.30 5.78 -0.76
C PHE A 144 7.71 6.07 -0.20
N TRP A 145 8.08 5.44 0.92
CA TRP A 145 9.36 5.70 1.57
C TRP A 145 10.54 5.38 0.64
N GLN A 146 10.41 4.32 -0.17
CA GLN A 146 11.38 3.93 -1.19
C GLN A 146 11.54 5.02 -2.26
N VAL A 147 10.45 5.44 -2.90
CA VAL A 147 10.48 6.50 -3.92
C VAL A 147 11.00 7.80 -3.33
N PHE A 148 10.59 8.14 -2.10
CA PHE A 148 11.05 9.32 -1.39
C PHE A 148 12.57 9.33 -1.20
N TYR A 149 13.13 8.20 -0.74
CA TYR A 149 14.57 8.07 -0.53
C TYR A 149 15.33 8.17 -1.85
N ILE A 150 14.85 7.52 -2.91
CA ILE A 150 15.47 7.55 -4.25
C ILE A 150 15.51 8.98 -4.80
N VAL A 151 14.37 9.68 -4.81
CA VAL A 151 14.29 11.07 -5.31
C VAL A 151 15.23 11.99 -4.54
N ARG A 152 15.33 11.81 -3.22
CA ARG A 152 16.25 12.58 -2.36
C ARG A 152 17.71 12.30 -2.70
N ARG A 153 18.09 11.03 -2.87
CA ARG A 153 19.45 10.64 -3.28
C ARG A 153 19.83 11.28 -4.60
N ILE A 154 18.95 11.25 -5.60
CA ILE A 154 19.19 11.86 -6.91
C ILE A 154 19.38 13.37 -6.80
N LYS A 155 18.54 14.08 -6.02
CA LYS A 155 18.67 15.53 -5.83
C LYS A 155 19.97 15.92 -5.12
N ALA A 156 20.34 15.18 -4.07
CA ALA A 156 21.61 15.40 -3.37
C ALA A 156 22.81 15.19 -4.29
N TRP A 157 22.79 14.13 -5.10
CA TRP A 157 23.83 13.86 -6.10
C TRP A 157 23.94 14.98 -7.15
N LYS A 158 22.81 15.48 -7.66
CA LYS A 158 22.81 16.59 -8.62
C LYS A 158 23.39 17.88 -8.04
N ARG A 159 23.11 18.21 -6.76
CA ARG A 159 23.70 19.38 -6.11
C ARG A 159 25.21 19.24 -5.91
N LEU A 160 25.66 18.09 -5.39
CA LEU A 160 27.09 17.83 -5.20
C LEU A 160 27.87 17.88 -6.52
N LYS A 161 27.24 17.46 -7.63
CA LYS A 161 27.85 17.57 -8.96
C LYS A 161 27.95 19.02 -9.42
N ALA A 162 26.94 19.84 -9.15
CA ALA A 162 26.94 21.27 -9.49
C ALA A 162 27.90 22.11 -8.63
N GLU A 163 28.16 21.71 -7.38
CA GLU A 163 29.15 22.37 -6.50
C GLU A 163 30.60 22.03 -6.89
N ARG A 164 30.81 20.97 -7.69
CA ARG A 164 32.13 20.53 -8.17
C ARG A 164 32.47 21.01 -9.59
N SER A 165 31.51 21.60 -10.31
CA SER A 165 31.65 22.17 -11.65
C SER A 165 31.79 23.67 -11.57
#